data_AF-X8E305-F1
#
_entry.id   AF-X8E305-F1
#
_cell.length_a   1.000
_cell.length_b   1.000
_cell.length_c   1.000
_cell.angle_alpha   90.00
_cell.angle_beta   90.00
_cell.angle_gamma   90.00
#
_symmetry.space_group_name_H-M   'P 1'
#
loop_
_entity.id
_entity.type
_entity.pdbx_description
1 polymer ?
#
loop_
_entity_poly.entity_id
_entity_poly.type
_entity_poly.pdbx_seq_one_letter_code
_entity_poly.pdbx_strand_id
1 'polypeptide(L)' 'MCLGMHLARLETRVMLNSLLDRVANLALVPDEDARIVGLTFRSPNKLPVTFTPAA' A
#
# COMPACT_ATOMS: atom_id res chain seq x y z
N MET A 1 -9.99 22.07 -2.51
CA MET A 1 -10.08 21.24 -1.28
C MET A 1 -10.77 19.92 -1.66
N CYS A 2 -10.34 18.77 -1.14
CA CYS A 2 -10.90 17.47 -1.53
C CYS A 2 -12.10 17.10 -0.63
N LEU A 3 -13.31 17.02 -1.21
CA LEU A 3 -14.53 16.62 -0.50
C LEU A 3 -14.43 15.20 0.09
N GLY A 4 -13.68 14.32 -0.57
CA GLY A 4 -13.47 12.94 -0.12
C GLY A 4 -12.37 12.76 0.94
N MET A 5 -11.71 13.83 1.41
CA MET A 5 -10.52 13.70 2.27
C MET A 5 -10.80 12.92 3.56
N HIS A 6 -11.95 13.12 4.17
CA HIS A 6 -12.29 12.44 5.43
C HIS A 6 -12.49 10.94 5.22
N LEU A 7 -13.18 10.55 4.14
CA LEU A 7 -13.39 9.14 3.80
C LEU A 7 -12.06 8.47 3.41
N ALA A 8 -11.26 9.10 2.55
CA ALA A 8 -9.95 8.56 2.14
C ALA A 8 -9.02 8.30 3.34
N ARG A 9 -9.06 9.17 4.36
CA ARG A 9 -8.32 8.96 5.61
C ARG A 9 -8.85 7.77 6.42
N LEU A 10 -10.18 7.63 6.53
CA LEU A 10 -10.81 6.50 7.21
C LEU A 10 -10.43 5.18 6.52
N GLU A 11 -10.62 5.10 5.20
CA GLU A 11 -10.31 3.91 4.40
C GLU A 11 -8.84 3.52 4.52
N THR A 12 -7.92 4.48 4.38
CA THR A 12 -6.48 4.22 4.51
C THR A 12 -6.14 3.68 5.90
N ARG A 13 -6.73 4.25 6.96
CA ARG A 13 -6.49 3.79 8.33
C ARG A 13 -6.98 2.35 8.55
N VAL A 14 -8.21 2.06 8.12
CA VAL A 14 -8.81 0.71 8.26
C VAL A 14 -8.04 -0.31 7.43
N MET A 15 -7.69 0.04 6.20
CA MET A 15 -6.93 -0.81 5.29
C MET A 15 -5.53 -1.15 5.84
N LEU A 16 -4.78 -0.15 6.33
CA LEU A 16 -3.44 -0.38 6.88
C LEU A 16 -3.48 -1.21 8.17
N ASN A 17 -4.40 -0.92 9.10
CA ASN A 17 -4.53 -1.72 10.31
C ASN A 17 -4.89 -3.17 9.99
N SER A 18 -5.94 -3.39 9.19
CA SER A 18 -6.39 -4.73 8.81
C SER A 18 -5.31 -5.53 8.07
N LEU A 19 -4.53 -4.88 7.21
CA LEU A 19 -3.41 -5.52 6.53
C LEU A 19 -2.33 -5.94 7.53
N LEU A 20 -1.87 -5.02 8.39
CA LEU A 20 -0.78 -5.28 9.33
C LEU A 20 -1.16 -6.23 10.48
N ASP A 21 -2.44 -6.34 10.82
CA ASP A 21 -2.94 -7.33 11.78
C ASP A 21 -2.91 -8.77 11.23
N ARG A 22 -2.88 -8.94 9.89
CA ARG A 22 -3.03 -10.25 9.21
C ARG A 22 -1.75 -10.77 8.57
N VAL A 23 -0.71 -9.96 8.47
CA VAL A 23 0.55 -10.36 7.83
C VAL A 23 1.72 -10.12 8.78
N ALA A 24 2.60 -11.10 8.90
CA ALA A 24 3.84 -10.97 9.64
C ALA A 24 5.04 -10.87 8.68
N ASN A 25 6.16 -10.33 9.16
CA ASN A 25 7.42 -10.24 8.40
C ASN A 25 7.26 -9.59 7.01
N LEU A 26 6.42 -8.56 6.89
CA LEU A 26 6.22 -7.84 5.64
C LEU A 26 7.50 -7.13 5.22
N ALA A 27 8.04 -7.46 4.05
CA ALA A 27 9.27 -6.87 3.52
C ALA A 27 9.13 -6.57 2.03
N LEU A 28 9.78 -5.50 1.57
CA LEU A 28 9.89 -5.18 0.15
C LEU A 28 10.85 -6.16 -0.54
N VAL A 29 10.50 -6.57 -1.76
CA VAL A 29 11.37 -7.35 -2.62
C VAL A 29 12.03 -6.42 -3.64
N PRO A 30 13.37 -6.49 -3.83
CA PRO A 30 14.02 -5.76 -4.91
C PRO A 30 13.45 -6.14 -6.28
N ASP A 31 13.06 -5.14 -7.07
CA ASP A 31 12.52 -5.31 -8.42
C ASP A 31 12.90 -4.08 -9.26
N GLU A 32 13.76 -4.27 -10.25
CA GLU A 32 14.28 -3.20 -11.13
C GLU A 32 13.19 -2.52 -11.97
N ASP A 33 12.07 -3.19 -12.20
CA ASP A 33 10.94 -2.62 -12.94
C ASP A 33 9.97 -1.84 -12.05
N ALA A 34 10.09 -1.94 -10.72
CA ALA A 34 9.28 -1.19 -9.78
C ALA A 34 9.68 0.29 -9.80
N ARG A 35 8.76 1.16 -10.24
CA ARG A 35 9.03 2.59 -10.39
C ARG A 35 7.76 3.41 -10.22
N ILE A 36 7.93 4.67 -9.86
CA ILE A 36 6.83 5.63 -9.85
C ILE A 36 6.47 5.99 -11.30
N VAL A 37 5.20 5.82 -11.66
CA VAL A 37 4.67 6.16 -12.97
C VAL A 37 3.58 7.22 -12.87
N GLY A 38 3.21 7.81 -14.01
CA GLY A 38 2.18 8.84 -14.12
C GLY A 38 2.72 10.27 -13.92
N LEU A 39 1.95 11.24 -14.43
CA LEU A 39 2.26 12.68 -14.33
C LEU A 39 1.28 13.37 -13.37
N THR A 40 -0.02 13.31 -13.68
CA THR A 40 -1.08 13.92 -12.84
C THR A 40 -1.37 13.10 -11.58
N PHE A 41 -1.43 11.77 -11.72
CA PHE A 41 -1.57 10.84 -10.60
C PHE A 41 -0.33 9.96 -10.55
N ARG A 42 0.43 10.07 -9.46
CA ARG A 42 1.70 9.35 -9.29
C ARG A 42 1.53 8.22 -8.28
N SER A 43 1.93 7.02 -8.70
CA SER A 43 2.00 5.85 -7.82
C SER A 43 3.07 4.89 -8.34
N PRO A 44 3.57 3.96 -7.51
CA PRO A 44 4.28 2.80 -8.01
C PRO A 44 3.41 2.04 -9.02
N ASN A 45 4.01 1.50 -10.07
CA ASN A 45 3.34 0.56 -10.97
C ASN A 45 3.12 -0.82 -10.32
N LYS A 46 3.97 -1.17 -9.34
CA LYS A 46 3.91 -2.36 -8.50
C LYS A 46 4.70 -2.12 -7.21
N LEU A 47 4.38 -2.88 -6.17
CA LEU A 47 5.11 -2.89 -4.90
C LEU A 47 5.27 -4.36 -4.44
N PRO A 48 6.27 -5.08 -4.98
CA PRO A 48 6.45 -6.49 -4.66
C PRO A 48 6.91 -6.66 -3.21
N VAL A 49 6.27 -7.59 -2.51
CA VAL A 49 6.51 -7.85 -1.09
C VAL A 49 6.52 -9.34 -0.80
N THR A 50 7.23 -9.74 0.25
CA THR A 50 7.05 -11.03 0.92
C THR A 50 6.39 -10.81 2.28
N PHE A 51 5.67 -11.83 2.75
CA PHE A 51 5.08 -11.86 4.09
C PHE A 51 4.83 -13.31 4.52
N THR A 52 4.70 -13.51 5.82
CA THR A 52 4.17 -14.74 6.41
C THR A 52 2.66 -14.59 6.59
N PRO A 53 1.82 -15.51 6.08
CA PRO A 53 0.39 -15.50 6.34
C PRO A 53 0.09 -15.61 7.84
N ALA A 54 -0.90 -14.86 8.34
CA ALA A 54 -1.48 -15.18 9.65
C ALA A 54 -2.12 -16.57 9.61
N ALA A 55 -1.99 -17.31 10.71
CA ALA A 55 -2.63 -18.61 10.90
C ALA A 55 -4.16 -18.49 10.95
#